data_AF-A0A5C1AIH0-F1
#
_entry.id   AF-A0A5C1AIH0-F1
#
_cell.length_a   1.000
_cell.length_b   1.000
_cell.length_c   1.000
_cell.angle_alpha   90.00
_cell.angle_beta   90.00
_cell.angle_gamma   90.00
#
_symmetry.space_group_name_H-M   'P 1'
#
loop_
_entity.id
_entity.type
_entity.pdbx_description
1 polymer ?
#
loop_
_entity_poly.entity_id
_entity_poly.type
_entity_poly.pdbx_seq_one_letter_code
_entity_poly.pdbx_strand_id
1 'polypeptide(L)'
;MAKKKPMKAAKQAAANDVPAGVATKVEEAAAKPAETISKADTVRKAMAAGKDNPTEGSIYIQAEFGLDVPPQVFSTYKTIEKKKAEGKPGRAAKPTEPTAAPNAKPVKGDAVELVRQVKELVETYGADAVRDMTRVFAD
;
A
#
# COMPACT_ATOMS: atom_id res chain seq x y z
N MET A 1 45.34 35.78 -6.09
CA MET A 1 44.47 35.77 -4.90
C MET A 1 43.47 36.91 -5.00
N ALA A 2 42.16 36.64 -5.11
CA ALA A 2 41.08 37.51 -4.63
C ALA A 2 39.72 36.80 -4.86
N LYS A 3 39.18 36.21 -3.79
CA LYS A 3 37.84 35.63 -3.72
C LYS A 3 36.82 36.78 -3.66
N LYS A 4 35.77 36.76 -4.49
CA LYS A 4 34.50 37.47 -4.20
C LYS A 4 33.31 36.63 -4.67
N LYS A 5 32.68 35.95 -3.71
CA LYS A 5 31.28 35.51 -3.77
C LYS A 5 30.37 36.74 -3.81
N PRO A 6 29.22 36.65 -4.48
CA PRO A 6 28.00 37.25 -3.94
C PRO A 6 27.03 36.15 -3.46
N MET A 7 26.64 36.28 -2.19
CA MET A 7 25.52 35.59 -1.55
C MET A 7 24.18 36.19 -2.01
N LYS A 8 23.12 35.41 -1.75
CA LYS A 8 21.71 35.79 -1.52
C LYS A 8 20.88 36.22 -2.73
N ALA A 9 20.06 35.28 -3.18
CA ALA A 9 18.66 35.56 -3.51
C ALA A 9 17.78 34.61 -2.69
N ALA A 10 17.43 35.06 -1.48
CA ALA A 10 16.25 34.58 -0.79
C ALA A 10 15.09 35.47 -1.24
N LYS A 11 14.02 34.90 -1.79
CA LYS A 11 12.74 35.62 -1.91
C LYS A 11 11.56 34.65 -1.95
N GLN A 12 10.83 34.66 -0.83
CA GLN A 12 9.37 34.50 -0.67
C GLN A 12 8.80 33.14 -1.12
N ALA A 13 8.36 32.22 -0.24
CA ALA A 13 7.56 32.36 0.98
C ALA A 13 6.38 33.34 0.80
N ALA A 14 5.43 32.95 -0.04
CA ALA A 14 4.07 33.46 0.01
C ALA A 14 3.24 32.52 0.88
N ALA A 15 2.94 33.00 2.08
CA ALA A 15 1.86 32.50 2.91
C ALA A 15 0.55 32.63 2.13
N ASN A 16 -0.21 31.54 2.04
CA ASN A 16 -1.66 31.62 1.95
C ASN A 16 -2.22 30.99 3.22
N ASP A 17 -2.52 31.89 4.13
CA ASP A 17 -3.37 31.72 5.29
C ASP A 17 -4.83 31.64 4.79
N VAL A 18 -5.44 30.47 4.88
CA VAL A 18 -6.90 30.27 4.84
C VAL A 18 -7.19 28.96 5.60
N PRO A 19 -8.34 28.83 6.30
CA PRO A 19 -8.35 28.84 7.75
C PRO A 19 -8.74 27.49 8.33
N ALA A 20 -8.38 27.28 9.60
CA ALA A 20 -9.03 26.27 10.43
C ALA A 20 -10.52 26.60 10.56
N GLY A 21 -11.36 25.64 10.17
CA GLY A 21 -12.75 25.54 10.62
C GLY A 21 -13.81 26.07 9.68
N VAL A 22 -14.33 25.22 8.80
CA VAL A 22 -15.78 25.09 8.62
C VAL A 22 -16.10 23.61 8.46
N ALA A 23 -16.61 23.02 9.55
CA ALA A 23 -17.44 21.83 9.46
C ALA A 23 -18.69 22.19 8.65
N THR A 24 -18.76 21.75 7.39
CA THR A 24 -20.04 21.72 6.66
C THR A 24 -20.29 20.30 6.22
N LYS A 25 -21.18 19.68 6.99
CA LYS A 25 -21.94 18.47 6.71
C LYS A 25 -22.56 18.54 5.32
N VAL A 26 -22.24 17.55 4.48
CA VAL A 26 -23.08 17.06 3.38
C VAL A 26 -22.98 15.53 3.51
N GLU A 27 -23.76 14.92 4.39
CA GLU A 27 -25.02 14.26 4.04
C GLU A 27 -24.91 13.40 2.77
N GLU A 28 -24.45 12.17 3.00
CA GLU A 28 -25.00 10.91 2.51
C GLU A 28 -25.73 10.93 1.16
N ALA A 29 -25.08 10.41 0.11
CA ALA A 29 -25.78 9.77 -0.99
C ALA A 29 -24.97 8.62 -1.59
N ALA A 30 -25.51 7.42 -1.37
CA ALA A 30 -25.29 6.19 -2.13
C ALA A 30 -23.92 5.50 -1.99
N ALA A 31 -23.79 4.81 -0.85
CA ALA A 31 -23.06 3.55 -0.78
C ALA A 31 -23.62 2.56 -1.83
N LYS A 32 -23.03 2.54 -3.03
CA LYS A 32 -23.02 1.32 -3.84
C LYS A 32 -22.04 0.36 -3.18
N PRO A 33 -22.28 -0.97 -3.19
CA PRO A 33 -21.37 -1.94 -2.59
C PRO A 33 -20.08 -1.92 -3.40
N ALA A 34 -19.17 -1.05 -3.02
CA ALA A 34 -17.86 -0.94 -3.61
C ALA A 34 -17.15 -2.23 -3.26
N GLU A 35 -16.87 -3.06 -4.26
CA GLU A 35 -15.61 -3.79 -4.29
C GLU A 35 -14.57 -2.82 -3.70
N THR A 36 -13.94 -3.21 -2.59
CA THR A 36 -13.05 -2.34 -1.81
C THR A 36 -11.79 -2.05 -2.63
N ILE A 37 -11.93 -1.25 -3.68
CA ILE A 37 -10.85 -0.76 -4.51
C ILE A 37 -10.13 0.25 -3.64
N SER A 38 -8.86 -0.04 -3.36
CA SER A 38 -8.03 0.84 -2.54
C SER A 38 -7.86 2.19 -3.22
N LYS A 39 -7.69 3.25 -2.43
CA LYS A 39 -7.32 4.58 -2.93
C LYS A 39 -6.05 4.53 -3.81
N ALA A 40 -5.16 3.58 -3.54
CA ALA A 40 -3.98 3.35 -4.37
C ALA A 40 -4.34 2.80 -5.76
N ASP A 41 -5.30 1.89 -5.84
CA ASP A 41 -5.73 1.28 -7.09
C ASP A 41 -6.51 2.25 -7.96
N THR A 42 -7.33 3.13 -7.36
CA THR A 42 -8.00 4.19 -8.11
C THR A 42 -7.02 5.21 -8.67
N VAL A 43 -5.99 5.61 -7.91
CA VAL A 43 -4.93 6.49 -8.41
C VAL A 43 -4.15 5.83 -9.55
N ARG A 44 -3.84 4.53 -9.45
CA ARG A 44 -3.18 3.78 -10.52
C ARG A 44 -4.05 3.74 -11.80
N LYS A 45 -5.36 3.50 -11.66
CA LYS A 45 -6.31 3.52 -12.79
C LYS A 45 -6.43 4.91 -13.42
N ALA A 46 -6.46 5.98 -12.60
CA ALA A 46 -6.49 7.35 -13.09
C ALA A 46 -5.20 7.72 -13.88
N MET A 47 -4.03 7.29 -13.40
CA MET A 47 -2.78 7.44 -14.14
C MET A 47 -2.77 6.63 -15.45
N ALA A 48 -3.32 5.41 -15.45
CA ALA A 48 -3.46 4.60 -16.66
C ALA A 48 -4.41 5.24 -17.69
N ALA A 49 -5.41 6.00 -17.23
CA ALA A 49 -6.32 6.80 -18.07
C ALA A 49 -5.70 8.14 -18.54
N GLY A 50 -4.41 8.39 -18.26
CA GLY A 50 -3.70 9.60 -18.66
C GLY A 50 -4.02 10.84 -17.82
N LYS A 51 -4.71 10.68 -16.68
CA LYS A 51 -5.05 11.77 -15.75
C LYS A 51 -3.93 11.96 -14.74
N ASP A 52 -2.81 12.50 -15.22
CA ASP A 52 -1.59 12.69 -14.44
C ASP A 52 -1.63 13.89 -13.49
N ASN A 53 -2.51 14.86 -13.75
CA ASN A 53 -2.62 16.06 -12.93
C ASN A 53 -3.40 15.74 -11.63
N PRO A 54 -2.91 16.19 -10.45
CA PRO A 54 -3.59 15.93 -9.18
C PRO A 54 -5.05 16.37 -9.13
N THR A 55 -5.38 17.51 -9.75
CA THR A 55 -6.74 18.05 -9.80
C THR A 55 -7.65 17.27 -10.75
N GLU A 56 -7.14 16.88 -11.92
CA GLU A 56 -7.92 16.11 -12.90
C GLU A 56 -8.11 14.66 -12.44
N GLY A 57 -7.08 14.09 -11.81
CA GLY A 57 -7.11 12.74 -11.24
C GLY A 57 -8.09 12.63 -10.08
N SER A 58 -8.17 13.62 -9.19
CA SER A 58 -9.16 13.62 -8.10
C SER A 58 -10.60 13.66 -8.62
N ILE A 59 -10.87 14.53 -9.61
CA ILE A 59 -12.20 14.63 -10.23
C ILE A 59 -12.56 13.31 -10.94
N TYR A 60 -11.61 12.72 -11.66
CA TYR A 60 -11.81 11.45 -12.35
C TYR A 60 -12.10 10.31 -11.37
N ILE A 61 -11.37 10.23 -10.25
CA ILE A 61 -11.59 9.18 -9.25
C ILE A 61 -12.97 9.31 -8.59
N GLN A 62 -13.40 10.54 -8.32
CA GLN A 62 -14.72 10.81 -7.77
C GLN A 62 -15.82 10.44 -8.78
N ALA A 63 -15.65 10.79 -10.05
CA ALA A 63 -16.63 10.50 -11.11
C ALA A 63 -16.75 9.00 -11.42
N GLU A 64 -15.61 8.29 -11.49
CA GLU A 64 -15.56 6.89 -11.94
C GLU A 64 -15.77 5.90 -10.79
N PHE A 65 -15.15 6.16 -9.63
CA PHE A 65 -15.12 5.24 -8.49
C PHE A 65 -15.97 5.71 -7.30
N GLY A 66 -16.54 6.92 -7.34
CA GLY A 66 -17.31 7.48 -6.22
C GLY A 66 -16.47 7.75 -4.98
N LEU A 67 -15.14 7.81 -5.12
CA LEU A 67 -14.21 8.02 -4.00
C LEU A 67 -13.65 9.44 -4.04
N ASP A 68 -13.77 10.16 -2.92
CA ASP A 68 -13.09 11.44 -2.77
C ASP A 68 -11.62 11.21 -2.40
N VAL A 69 -10.74 11.56 -3.33
CA VAL A 69 -9.28 11.53 -3.15
C VAL A 69 -8.77 12.94 -3.35
N PRO A 70 -8.34 13.66 -2.29
CA PRO A 70 -7.87 15.02 -2.44
C PRO A 70 -6.57 15.07 -3.25
N PRO A 71 -6.28 16.16 -3.97
CA PRO A 71 -5.11 16.29 -4.85
C PRO A 71 -3.77 16.01 -4.14
N GLN A 72 -3.67 16.35 -2.84
CA GLN A 72 -2.51 16.07 -2.01
C GLN A 72 -2.23 14.57 -1.87
N VAL A 73 -3.29 13.77 -1.70
CA VAL A 73 -3.20 12.30 -1.58
C VAL A 73 -2.85 11.69 -2.92
N PHE A 74 -3.43 12.19 -4.01
CA PHE A 74 -3.10 11.77 -5.37
C PHE A 74 -1.60 11.95 -5.69
N SER A 75 -1.02 13.11 -5.38
CA SER A 75 0.42 13.39 -5.57
C SER A 75 1.33 12.41 -4.83
N THR A 76 0.94 12.06 -3.60
CA THR A 76 1.67 11.12 -2.76
C THR A 76 1.68 9.72 -3.38
N TYR A 77 0.49 9.22 -3.76
CA TYR A 77 0.35 7.92 -4.41
C TYR A 77 1.05 7.89 -5.78
N LYS A 78 0.95 8.95 -6.58
CA LYS A 78 1.69 9.09 -7.84
C LYS A 78 3.20 8.94 -7.65
N THR A 79 3.75 9.58 -6.61
CA THR A 79 5.19 9.50 -6.29
C THR A 79 5.57 8.10 -5.82
N ILE A 80 4.75 7.46 -5.00
CA ILE A 80 4.95 6.07 -4.57
C ILE A 80 4.92 5.13 -5.77
N GLU A 81 3.99 5.33 -6.69
CA GLU A 81 3.81 4.47 -7.87
C GLU A 81 4.98 4.60 -8.85
N LYS A 82 5.46 5.83 -9.07
CA LYS A 82 6.70 6.07 -9.83
C LYS A 82 7.91 5.39 -9.18
N LYS A 83 8.07 5.51 -7.86
CA LYS A 83 9.17 4.86 -7.13
C LYS A 83 9.07 3.32 -7.16
N LYS A 84 7.85 2.77 -7.15
CA LYS A 84 7.62 1.32 -7.31
C LYS A 84 7.98 0.84 -8.71
N ALA A 85 7.62 1.61 -9.75
CA ALA A 85 7.98 1.29 -11.13
C ALA A 85 9.50 1.33 -11.36
N GLU A 86 10.22 2.21 -10.65
CA GLU A 86 11.69 2.30 -10.68
C GLU A 86 12.41 1.18 -9.90
N GLY A 87 11.69 0.14 -9.45
CA GLY A 87 12.27 -1.11 -8.97
C GLY A 87 13.06 -1.02 -7.66
N LYS A 88 12.97 0.10 -6.93
CA LYS A 88 13.62 0.23 -5.62
C LYS A 88 12.60 -0.04 -4.52
N PRO A 89 12.51 -1.28 -3.98
CA PRO A 89 11.64 -1.56 -2.85
C PRO A 89 12.04 -0.63 -1.71
N GLY A 90 11.12 0.26 -1.33
CA GLY A 90 11.30 1.14 -0.20
C GLY A 90 11.64 0.30 1.02
N ARG A 91 12.75 0.68 1.68
CA ARG A 91 13.25 0.11 2.93
C ARG A 91 12.07 -0.23 3.85
N ALA A 92 11.85 -1.52 4.09
CA ALA A 92 10.90 -1.99 5.09
C ALA A 92 11.18 -1.23 6.39
N ALA A 93 10.17 -0.53 6.91
CA ALA A 93 10.23 0.02 8.25
C ALA A 93 10.47 -1.16 9.19
N LYS A 94 11.60 -1.14 9.93
CA LYS A 94 11.88 -2.14 10.96
C LYS A 94 10.69 -2.14 11.94
N PRO A 95 10.01 -3.27 12.15
CA PRO A 95 9.14 -3.42 13.31
C PRO A 95 10.00 -3.24 14.55
N THR A 96 9.61 -2.30 15.40
CA THR A 96 10.14 -2.18 16.76
C THR A 96 9.65 -3.38 17.57
N GLU A 97 10.64 -4.14 18.02
CA GLU A 97 10.68 -5.16 19.07
C GLU A 97 10.33 -6.62 18.76
N PRO A 98 11.19 -7.57 19.23
CA PRO A 98 11.13 -8.97 18.86
C PRO A 98 10.38 -9.76 19.93
N THR A 99 9.15 -10.18 19.64
CA THR A 99 8.64 -11.43 20.24
C THR A 99 9.09 -12.55 19.31
N ALA A 100 9.84 -13.49 19.86
CA ALA A 100 10.44 -14.60 19.15
C ALA A 100 9.40 -15.35 18.29
N ALA A 101 9.43 -15.11 16.98
CA ALA A 101 8.78 -15.98 16.03
C ALA A 101 9.72 -17.18 15.79
N PRO A 102 9.21 -18.43 15.84
CA PRO A 102 10.04 -19.58 15.53
C PRO A 102 10.60 -19.43 14.12
N ASN A 103 11.89 -19.72 13.99
CA ASN A 103 12.68 -19.63 12.79
C ASN A 103 12.15 -20.62 11.74
N ALA A 104 11.08 -20.25 11.05
CA ALA A 104 10.56 -21.01 9.92
C ALA A 104 11.55 -20.83 8.77
N LYS A 105 12.44 -21.81 8.61
CA LYS A 105 13.28 -21.94 7.41
C LYS A 105 12.33 -21.88 6.20
N PRO A 106 12.62 -21.08 5.16
CA PRO A 106 11.80 -21.08 3.96
C PRO A 106 11.84 -22.49 3.38
N VAL A 107 10.71 -23.18 3.43
CA VAL A 107 10.54 -24.49 2.80
C VAL A 107 10.67 -24.26 1.30
N LYS A 108 11.81 -24.65 0.74
CA LYS A 108 12.02 -24.65 -0.71
C LYS A 108 11.19 -25.80 -1.30
N GLY A 109 9.96 -25.49 -1.67
CA GLY A 109 9.05 -26.41 -2.35
C GLY A 109 7.86 -25.63 -2.92
N ASP A 110 7.32 -26.10 -4.04
CA ASP A 110 6.05 -25.59 -4.56
C ASP A 110 4.95 -25.94 -3.56
N ALA A 111 4.22 -24.93 -3.09
CA ALA A 111 3.16 -25.09 -2.09
C ALA A 111 2.07 -26.06 -2.58
N VAL A 112 1.83 -26.11 -3.90
CA VAL A 112 0.83 -27.01 -4.48
C VAL A 112 1.24 -28.48 -4.35
N GLU A 113 2.51 -28.79 -4.58
CA GLU A 113 3.05 -30.14 -4.44
C GLU A 113 3.07 -30.60 -2.97
N LEU A 114 3.38 -29.68 -2.04
CA LEU A 114 3.31 -29.96 -0.61
C LEU A 114 1.89 -30.34 -0.18
N VAL A 115 0.87 -29.62 -0.66
CA VAL A 115 -0.54 -29.93 -0.35
C VAL A 115 -0.94 -31.30 -0.92
N ARG A 116 -0.43 -31.68 -2.10
CA ARG A 116 -0.67 -33.01 -2.69
C ARG A 116 -0.08 -34.12 -1.83
N GLN A 117 1.15 -33.93 -1.35
CA GLN A 117 1.82 -34.89 -0.45
C GLN A 117 1.09 -35.03 0.89
N VAL A 118 0.66 -33.90 1.48
CA VAL A 118 -0.13 -33.92 2.72
C VAL A 118 -1.47 -34.63 2.50
N LYS A 119 -2.11 -34.45 1.34
CA LYS A 119 -3.36 -35.15 1.01
C LYS A 119 -3.19 -36.67 0.97
N GLU A 120 -2.17 -37.18 0.29
CA GLU A 120 -1.89 -38.62 0.20
C GLU A 120 -1.61 -39.22 1.59
N LEU A 121 -0.92 -38.48 2.45
CA LEU A 121 -0.67 -38.89 3.83
C LEU A 121 -1.96 -38.95 4.66
N VAL A 122 -2.86 -37.99 4.46
CA VAL A 122 -4.19 -37.97 5.11
C VAL A 122 -5.06 -39.12 4.60
N GLU A 123 -5.00 -39.47 3.31
CA GLU A 123 -5.74 -40.62 2.76
C GLU A 123 -5.23 -41.95 3.32
N THR A 124 -3.92 -42.07 3.57
CA THR A 124 -3.29 -43.31 4.06
C THR A 124 -3.50 -43.51 5.56
N TYR A 125 -3.34 -42.46 6.37
CA TYR A 125 -3.28 -42.55 7.83
C TYR A 125 -4.48 -41.90 8.54
N GLY A 126 -5.29 -41.12 7.83
CA GLY A 126 -6.35 -40.31 8.41
C GLY A 126 -5.84 -38.96 8.95
N ALA A 127 -6.74 -37.96 8.98
CA ALA A 127 -6.39 -36.60 9.37
C ALA A 127 -5.93 -36.49 10.83
N ASP A 128 -6.53 -37.27 11.73
CA ASP A 128 -6.20 -37.24 13.16
C ASP A 128 -4.78 -37.78 13.43
N ALA A 129 -4.37 -38.84 12.74
CA ALA A 129 -3.02 -39.40 12.87
C ALA A 129 -1.95 -38.42 12.38
N VAL A 130 -2.18 -37.75 11.25
CA VAL A 130 -1.26 -36.72 10.72
C VAL A 130 -1.14 -35.55 11.70
N ARG A 131 -2.25 -35.14 12.32
CA ARG A 131 -2.24 -34.10 13.36
C ARG A 131 -1.42 -34.52 14.57
N ASP A 132 -1.57 -35.75 15.04
CA ASP A 132 -0.78 -36.26 16.17
C ASP A 132 0.71 -36.36 15.85
N MET A 133 1.07 -36.74 14.61
CA MET A 133 2.47 -36.70 14.15
C MET A 133 3.05 -35.28 14.21
N THR A 134 2.28 -34.27 13.80
CA THR A 134 2.76 -32.87 13.86
C THR A 134 2.99 -32.37 15.28
N ARG A 135 2.31 -32.92 16.29
CA ARG A 135 2.51 -32.53 17.69
C ARG A 135 3.88 -32.95 18.22
N VAL A 136 4.41 -34.10 17.76
CA VAL A 136 5.75 -34.59 18.17
C VAL A 136 6.86 -33.63 17.76
N PHE A 137 6.68 -32.89 16.67
CA PHE A 137 7.64 -31.89 16.19
C PHE A 137 7.45 -30.50 16.80
N ALA A 138 6.43 -30.31 17.65
CA ALA A 138 6.08 -29.02 18.25
C ALA A 138 6.58 -28.84 19.69
N ASP A 139 7.17 -29.88 20.29
CA ASP A 139 7.95 -29.84 21.55
C ASP A 139 9.43 -29.50 21.29
#